data_AF-A0A522B904-F1
#
_entry.id   AF-A0A522B904-F1
#
_cell.length_a   1.000
_cell.length_b   1.000
_cell.length_c   1.000
_cell.angle_alpha   90.00
_cell.angle_beta   90.00
_cell.angle_gamma   90.00
#
_symmetry.space_group_name_H-M   'P 1'
#
loop_
_entity.id
_entity.type
_entity.pdbx_description
1 polymer ?
#
loop_
_entity_poly.entity_id
_entity_poly.type
_entity_poly.pdbx_seq_one_letter_code
_entity_poly.pdbx_strand_id
1 'polypeptide(L)' 'MGKVEIIAIIVLAIVLLFVGGKKLPEFARGLGKTRSEFKKAMNGEYDDKDEVAEKTVKKTTKKS' A
#
# COMPACT_ATOMS: atom_id res chain seq x y z
N MET A 1 21.06 -5.79 25.50
CA MET A 1 20.06 -5.14 24.64
C MET A 1 20.60 -4.76 23.26
N GLY A 2 21.81 -4.20 23.12
CA GLY A 2 22.33 -3.73 21.81
C GLY A 2 22.53 -4.74 20.67
N LYS A 3 22.53 -6.05 20.93
CA LYS A 3 22.65 -7.07 19.86
C LYS A 3 21.37 -7.20 19.02
N VAL A 4 20.20 -7.00 19.62
CA VAL A 4 18.90 -7.18 18.95
C VAL A 4 18.64 -6.03 17.97
N GLU A 5 19.04 -4.80 18.33
CA GLU A 5 18.92 -3.62 17.48
C GLU A 5 19.70 -3.80 16.17
N ILE A 6 20.93 -4.30 16.25
CA ILE A 6 21.78 -4.59 15.09
C ILE A 6 21.15 -5.69 14.22
N ILE A 7 20.65 -6.77 14.83
CA ILE A 7 19.96 -7.86 14.11
C ILE A 7 18.72 -7.34 13.39
N ALA A 8 17.90 -6.51 14.04
CA ALA A 8 16.69 -5.95 13.45
C ALA A 8 16.99 -5.09 12.22
N ILE A 9 18.04 -4.25 12.28
CA ILE A 9 18.46 -3.42 11.15
C ILE A 9 18.94 -4.29 9.97
N ILE A 10 19.73 -5.34 10.26
CA ILE A 10 20.22 -6.27 9.22
C ILE A 10 19.03 -6.97 8.53
N VAL A 11 18.06 -7.47 9.30
CA VAL A 11 16.87 -8.12 8.74
C VAL A 11 16.06 -7.15 7.88
N LEU A 12 15.86 -5.92 8.35
CA LEU A 12 15.15 -4.88 7.60
C LEU A 12 15.87 -4.55 6.29
N ALA A 13 17.20 -4.42 6.31
CA ALA A 13 18.01 -4.16 5.13
C ALA A 13 17.91 -5.28 4.09
N ILE A 14 17.94 -6.54 4.55
CA ILE A 14 17.77 -7.71 3.67
C ILE A 14 16.39 -7.69 3.01
N VAL A 15 15.33 -7.47 3.79
CA VAL A 15 13.95 -7.36 3.26
C VAL A 15 13.84 -6.23 2.25
N LEU A 16 14.43 -5.07 2.52
CA LEU A 16 14.47 -3.92 1.60
C LEU A 16 15.23 -4.21 0.31
N LEU A 17 16.28 -5.04 0.36
CA LEU A 17 17.03 -5.42 -0.83
C LEU A 17 16.21 -6.33 -1.75
N PHE A 18 15.48 -7.29 -1.17
CA PHE A 18 14.59 -8.19 -1.93
C PHE A 18 13.31 -7.50 -2.42
N VAL A 19 12.71 -6.64 -1.59
CA VAL A 19 11.48 -5.91 -1.91
C VAL A 19 11.77 -4.71 -2.82
N GLY A 20 12.98 -4.15 -2.76
CA GLY A 20 13.40 -2.97 -3.48
C GLY A 20 12.85 -1.68 -2.85
N GLY A 21 13.69 -0.66 -2.73
CA GLY A 21 13.31 0.61 -2.07
C GLY A 21 12.11 1.34 -2.69
N LYS A 22 11.68 0.99 -3.90
CA LYS A 22 10.48 1.55 -4.58
C LYS A 22 9.17 0.90 -4.12
N LYS A 23 9.19 -0.31 -3.58
CA LYS A 23 7.98 -1.01 -3.12
C LYS A 23 7.50 -0.57 -1.75
N LEU A 24 8.41 -0.12 -0.89
CA LEU A 24 8.06 0.47 0.41
C LEU A 24 7.17 1.73 0.28
N PRO A 25 7.47 2.73 -0.57
CA PRO A 25 6.61 3.89 -0.75
C PRO A 25 5.32 3.56 -1.52
N GLU A 26 5.30 2.60 -2.44
CA GLU A 26 4.06 2.11 -3.06
C GLU A 26 3.12 1.49 -2.01
N PHE A 27 3.67 0.62 -1.14
CA PHE A 27 2.93 -0.02 -0.07
C PHE A 27 2.41 0.99 0.97
N ALA A 28 3.25 1.94 1.40
CA ALA A 28 2.85 3.00 2.31
C ALA A 28 1.75 3.91 1.73
N ARG A 29 1.84 4.24 0.44
CA ARG A 29 0.79 5.01 -0.27
C ARG A 29 -0.52 4.22 -0.35
N GLY A 30 -0.46 2.92 -0.64
CA GLY A 30 -1.64 2.05 -0.66
C GLY A 30 -2.33 1.96 0.71
N LEU A 31 -1.56 1.61 1.76
CA LEU A 31 -2.07 1.56 3.12
C LEU A 31 -2.56 2.92 3.64
N GLY A 32 -1.88 4.01 3.28
CA GLY A 32 -2.28 5.36 3.66
C GLY A 32 -3.64 5.75 3.06
N LYS A 33 -3.88 5.41 1.79
CA LYS A 33 -5.19 5.60 1.15
C LYS A 33 -6.26 4.78 1.85
N THR A 34 -6.02 3.49 2.10
CA THR A 34 -6.97 2.65 2.82
C THR A 34 -7.27 3.20 4.21
N ARG A 35 -6.26 3.59 5.00
CA ARG A 35 -6.47 4.19 6.33
C ARG A 35 -7.28 5.49 6.26
N SER A 36 -7.02 6.32 5.24
CA SER A 36 -7.76 7.56 5.00
C SER A 36 -9.24 7.28 4.71
N GLU A 37 -9.52 6.38 3.76
CA GLU A 37 -10.88 6.01 3.38
C GLU A 37 -11.64 5.30 4.52
N PHE A 38 -10.97 4.43 5.27
CA PHE A 38 -11.54 3.82 6.47
C PHE A 38 -11.92 4.87 7.51
N LYS A 39 -11.08 5.89 7.72
CA LYS A 39 -11.37 6.97 8.67
C LYS A 39 -12.55 7.83 8.22
N LYS A 40 -12.60 8.18 6.93
CA LYS A 40 -13.72 8.92 6.32
C LYS A 40 -15.04 8.15 6.46
N ALA A 41 -15.04 6.86 6.12
CA ALA A 41 -16.21 5.98 6.27
C ALA A 41 -16.69 5.87 7.72
N MET A 42 -15.76 5.75 8.69
CA MET A 42 -16.11 5.75 10.12
C MET A 42 -16.71 7.07 10.60
N ASN A 43 -16.33 8.19 9.99
CA ASN A 43 -16.86 9.52 10.31
C ASN A 43 -18.14 9.86 9.51
N GLY A 44 -18.63 8.94 8.66
CA GLY A 44 -19.78 9.18 7.80
C GLY A 44 -19.52 10.18 6.67
N GLU A 45 -18.25 10.54 6.41
CA GLU A 45 -17.84 11.41 5.32
C GLU A 45 -17.64 10.54 4.07
N TYR A 46 -18.63 10.49 3.17
CA TYR A 46 -18.46 9.92 1.84
C TYR A 46 -18.06 11.05 0.88
N ASP A 47 -16.84 10.98 0.34
CA ASP A 47 -16.35 11.90 -0.69
C ASP A 47 -16.64 11.27 -2.06
N ASP A 48 -17.52 11.87 -2.86
CA ASP A 48 -17.89 11.44 -4.23
C ASP A 48 -16.75 11.66 -5.26
N LYS A 49 -15.48 11.40 -4.88
CA LYS A 49 -14.29 11.70 -5.68
C LYS A 49 -13.44 10.49 -6.06
N ASP A 50 -13.98 9.28 -5.94
CA ASP A 50 -13.26 8.05 -6.28
C ASP A 50 -13.51 7.55 -7.72
N GLU A 51 -13.34 8.42 -8.71
CA GLU A 51 -13.15 8.01 -10.12
C GLU A 51 -11.66 7.82 -10.47
N VAL A 52 -10.94 6.88 -9.85
CA VAL A 52 -9.58 6.54 -10.34
C VAL A 52 -9.24 5.03 -10.31
N ALA A 53 -10.13 4.15 -9.83
CA ALA A 53 -9.83 2.71 -9.74
C ALA A 53 -10.57 1.79 -10.73
N GLU A 54 -11.32 2.32 -11.71
CA GLU A 54 -11.97 1.51 -12.75
C GLU A 54 -11.28 1.65 -14.13
N LYS A 55 -10.00 1.26 -14.27
CA LYS A 55 -9.39 1.09 -15.62
C LYS A 55 -8.58 -0.19 -15.85
N THR A 56 -8.56 -1.18 -14.95
CA THR A 56 -7.74 -2.39 -15.15
C THR A 56 -8.43 -3.74 -14.93
N VAL A 57 -9.78 -3.83 -14.96
CA VAL A 57 -10.48 -5.14 -14.93
C VAL A 57 -11.44 -5.38 -16.11
N LYS A 58 -11.78 -4.38 -16.94
CA LYS A 58 -12.71 -4.55 -18.09
C LYS A 58 -12.06 -4.85 -19.47
N LYS A 59 -10.84 -5.40 -19.56
CA LYS A 59 -10.21 -5.78 -20.87
C LYS A 59 -10.00 -7.28 -21.10
N THR A 60 -10.40 -8.17 -20.19
CA THR A 60 -10.17 -9.62 -20.38
C THR A 60 -11.44 -10.46 -20.56
N THR A 61 -12.64 -9.87 -20.56
CA THR A 61 -13.91 -10.63 -20.70
C THR A 61 -14.91 -9.99 -21.66
N LYS A 62 -14.43 -9.47 -22.80
CA LYS A 62 -15.31 -9.16 -23.96
C LYS A 62 -14.51 -9.09 -25.27
N LYS A 63 -13.83 -10.18 -25.62
CA LYS A 63 -13.39 -10.45 -27.00
C LYS A 63 -13.40 -11.96 -27.24
N SER A 64 -14.60 -12.50 -27.26
CA SER A 64 -14.98 -13.80 -27.82
C SER A 64 -16.45 -13.67 -28.19
#